data_AF-A0A6G2DD58-F1
#
_entry.id   AF-A0A6G2DD58-F1
#
_cell.length_a   1.000
_cell.length_b   1.000
_cell.length_c   1.000
_cell.angle_alpha   90.00
_cell.angle_beta   90.00
_cell.angle_gamma   90.00
#
_symmetry.space_group_name_H-M   'P 1'
#
loop_
_entity.id
_entity.type
_entity.pdbx_description
1 polymer ?
#
loop_
_entity_poly.entity_id
_entity_poly.type
_entity_poly.pdbx_seq_one_letter_code
_entity_poly.pdbx_strand_id
1 'polypeptide(L)'
;LKTGDQVEIIANPNSFGPSRDWLNMVKTSKARNKIRQFFKNQDKELSVNKGREMLMAQFQENGYVANKFMDKRHMDQVLQKTSYKTEDSLFAAIGFGEIGAITVFNRLTEKERREEERAKAKAEAEELVKGGEVKVENKETLKVKHEGGVVIEGASGLLVRIAKCCNPVPG
;
A
#
# COMPACT_ATOMS: atom_id res chain seq x y z
N LEU A 1 26.07 22.13 -28.88
CA LEU A 1 27.19 21.24 -29.20
C LEU A 1 26.76 20.33 -30.32
N LYS A 2 27.49 20.37 -31.41
CA LYS A 2 27.38 19.48 -32.56
C LYS A 2 28.52 18.47 -32.50
N THR A 3 28.37 17.37 -33.22
CA THR A 3 29.44 16.38 -33.37
C THR A 3 30.63 17.03 -34.08
N GLY A 4 31.82 16.95 -33.48
CA GLY A 4 33.06 17.53 -34.02
C GLY A 4 33.46 18.88 -33.43
N ASP A 5 32.66 19.49 -32.56
CA ASP A 5 33.03 20.72 -31.86
C ASP A 5 34.19 20.45 -30.86
N GLN A 6 35.23 21.29 -30.89
CA GLN A 6 36.23 21.35 -29.80
C GLN A 6 35.72 22.30 -28.72
N VAL A 7 35.63 21.80 -27.49
CA VAL A 7 35.11 22.57 -26.35
C VAL A 7 36.20 22.71 -25.30
N GLU A 8 36.47 23.95 -24.91
CA GLU A 8 37.35 24.27 -23.78
C GLU A 8 36.50 24.63 -22.55
N ILE A 9 36.88 24.11 -21.38
CA ILE A 9 36.17 24.31 -20.12
C ILE A 9 37.07 25.11 -19.19
N ILE A 10 36.65 26.32 -18.85
CA ILE A 10 37.30 27.13 -17.81
C ILE A 10 36.75 26.66 -16.45
N ALA A 11 37.60 26.01 -15.66
CA ALA A 11 37.22 25.50 -14.34
C ALA A 11 37.98 26.23 -13.22
N ASN A 12 37.25 26.63 -12.17
CA ASN A 12 37.86 27.12 -10.93
C ASN A 12 37.79 26.02 -9.86
N PRO A 13 38.93 25.53 -9.32
CA PRO A 13 38.96 24.49 -8.30
C PRO A 13 38.30 24.89 -6.97
N ASN A 14 38.18 26.20 -6.71
CA ASN A 14 37.56 26.73 -5.49
C ASN A 14 36.07 27.09 -5.68
N SER A 15 35.44 26.68 -6.79
CA SER A 15 34.02 26.94 -7.01
C SER A 15 33.14 26.13 -6.04
N PHE A 16 32.10 26.76 -5.52
CA PHE A 16 31.15 26.16 -4.58
C PHE A 16 30.30 25.03 -5.20
N GLY A 17 30.29 24.91 -6.54
CA GLY A 17 29.56 23.88 -7.27
C GLY A 17 28.50 24.43 -8.22
N PRO A 18 27.69 23.54 -8.84
CA PRO A 18 26.59 23.94 -9.71
C PRO A 18 25.51 24.74 -8.98
N SER A 19 24.77 25.60 -9.70
CA SER A 19 23.52 26.19 -9.20
C SER A 19 22.31 25.31 -9.55
N ARG A 20 21.18 25.48 -8.84
CA ARG A 20 19.95 24.69 -9.10
C ARG A 20 19.39 24.94 -10.50
N ASP A 21 19.62 26.13 -11.06
CA ASP A 21 19.16 26.53 -12.39
C ASP A 21 19.76 25.68 -13.52
N TRP A 22 20.90 25.04 -13.26
CA TRP A 22 21.54 24.14 -14.24
C TRP A 22 20.62 22.97 -14.62
N LEU A 23 19.70 22.57 -13.73
CA LEU A 23 18.72 21.52 -14.02
C LEU A 23 17.78 21.89 -15.18
N ASN A 24 17.53 23.19 -15.40
CA ASN A 24 16.70 23.69 -16.50
C ASN A 24 17.49 23.82 -17.81
N MET A 25 18.82 23.99 -17.73
CA MET A 25 19.68 24.15 -18.91
C MET A 25 20.18 22.81 -19.47
N VAL A 26 20.39 21.80 -18.63
CA VAL A 26 21.04 20.54 -19.01
C VAL A 26 20.07 19.59 -19.70
N LYS A 27 20.41 19.17 -20.93
CA LYS A 27 19.60 18.24 -21.72
C LYS A 27 19.82 16.77 -21.33
N THR A 28 21.07 16.35 -21.19
CA THR A 28 21.39 14.92 -20.99
C THR A 28 20.97 14.43 -19.61
N SER A 29 20.37 13.24 -19.56
CA SER A 29 19.92 12.60 -18.31
C SER A 29 21.08 12.34 -17.35
N LYS A 30 22.22 11.89 -17.88
CA LYS A 30 23.45 11.62 -17.10
C LYS A 30 23.93 12.86 -16.34
N ALA A 31 24.01 14.02 -17.01
CA ALA A 31 24.47 15.25 -16.38
C ALA A 31 23.44 15.81 -15.40
N ARG A 32 22.14 15.78 -15.74
CA ARG A 32 21.05 16.11 -14.79
C ARG A 32 21.13 15.28 -13.52
N ASN A 33 21.32 13.97 -13.65
CA ASN A 33 21.43 13.06 -12.50
C ASN A 33 22.68 13.36 -11.65
N LYS A 34 23.80 13.74 -12.27
CA LYS A 34 25.02 14.13 -11.53
C LYS A 34 24.83 15.43 -10.75
N ILE A 35 24.16 16.44 -11.33
CA ILE A 35 23.84 17.69 -10.63
C ILE A 35 22.89 17.41 -9.46
N ARG A 36 21.86 16.58 -9.67
CA ARG A 36 20.97 16.14 -8.59
C ARG A 36 21.73 15.44 -7.47
N GLN A 37 22.63 14.52 -7.82
CA GLN A 37 23.47 13.80 -6.87
C GLN A 37 24.38 14.73 -6.07
N PHE A 38 24.92 15.79 -6.69
CA PHE A 38 25.72 16.81 -6.01
C PHE A 38 24.92 17.49 -4.88
N PHE A 39 23.73 18.01 -5.19
CA PHE A 39 22.87 18.65 -4.18
C PHE A 39 22.37 17.68 -3.11
N LYS A 40 22.07 16.43 -3.49
CA LYS A 40 21.69 15.39 -2.53
C LYS A 40 22.77 15.13 -1.49
N ASN A 41 24.04 15.21 -1.89
CA ASN A 41 25.17 15.02 -0.98
C ASN A 41 25.46 16.27 -0.14
N GLN A 42 25.35 17.46 -0.74
CA GLN A 42 25.60 18.74 -0.05
C GLN A 42 24.55 19.01 1.02
N ASP A 43 23.26 18.82 0.68
CA ASP A 43 22.13 19.15 1.54
C ASP A 43 21.55 17.89 2.19
N LYS A 44 22.39 16.92 2.54
CA LYS A 44 21.93 15.61 3.04
C LYS A 44 21.10 15.78 4.31
N GLU A 45 21.60 16.52 5.30
CA GLU A 45 20.88 16.75 6.57
C GLU A 45 19.58 17.52 6.37
N LEU A 46 19.61 18.58 5.55
CA LEU A 46 18.41 19.34 5.19
C LEU A 46 17.36 18.45 4.52
N SER A 47 17.80 17.56 3.62
CA SER A 47 16.93 16.62 2.90
C SER A 47 16.35 15.57 3.85
N VAL A 48 17.12 15.11 4.83
CA VAL A 48 16.62 14.20 5.90
C VAL A 48 15.53 14.89 6.71
N ASN A 49 15.78 16.12 7.18
CA ASN A 49 14.81 16.86 7.99
C ASN A 49 13.53 17.14 7.20
N LYS A 50 13.67 17.62 5.95
CA LYS A 50 12.53 17.86 5.07
C LYS A 50 11.75 16.59 4.77
N GLY A 51 12.43 15.47 4.52
CA GLY A 51 11.77 14.18 4.30
C GLY A 51 11.01 13.69 5.52
N ARG A 52 11.56 13.90 6.71
CA ARG A 52 10.90 13.60 7.98
C ARG A 52 9.65 14.46 8.17
N GLU A 53 9.76 15.77 7.95
CA GLU A 53 8.62 16.71 8.02
C GLU A 53 7.52 16.35 7.02
N MET A 54 7.88 16.06 5.77
CA MET A 54 6.91 15.65 4.74
C MET A 54 6.18 14.37 5.13
N LEU A 55 6.88 13.39 5.69
CA LEU A 55 6.26 12.16 6.15
C LEU A 55 5.35 12.41 7.37
N MET A 56 5.78 13.25 8.32
CA MET A 56 4.96 13.65 9.46
C MET A 56 3.69 14.39 9.04
N ALA A 57 3.78 15.28 8.05
CA ALA A 57 2.63 15.99 7.49
C ALA A 57 1.63 14.99 6.89
N GLN A 58 2.09 13.95 6.21
CA GLN A 58 1.22 12.89 5.68
C GLN A 58 0.49 12.12 6.78
N PHE A 59 1.17 11.82 7.90
CA PHE A 59 0.50 11.21 9.05
C PHE A 59 -0.59 12.12 9.63
N GLN A 60 -0.30 13.41 9.82
CA GLN A 60 -1.27 14.39 10.33
C GLN A 60 -2.48 14.55 9.41
N GLU A 61 -2.25 14.67 8.10
CA GLU A 61 -3.30 14.83 7.09
C GLU A 61 -4.27 13.63 7.07
N ASN A 62 -3.77 12.43 7.34
CA ASN A 62 -4.56 11.20 7.38
C ASN A 62 -5.07 10.84 8.79
N GLY A 63 -4.85 11.69 9.81
CA GLY A 63 -5.35 11.49 11.17
C GLY A 63 -4.58 10.45 12.00
N TYR A 64 -3.37 10.06 11.58
CA TYR A 64 -2.53 9.09 12.28
C TYR A 64 -1.49 9.78 13.17
N VAL A 65 -1.16 9.16 14.30
CA VAL A 65 -0.08 9.64 15.20
C VAL A 65 1.27 9.14 14.68
N ALA A 66 2.06 10.02 14.07
CA ALA A 66 3.35 9.68 13.45
C ALA A 66 4.29 8.88 14.38
N ASN A 67 4.36 9.24 15.67
CA ASN A 67 5.22 8.56 16.65
C ASN A 67 4.91 7.07 16.84
N LYS A 68 3.68 6.62 16.53
CA LYS A 68 3.29 5.20 16.62
C LYS A 68 3.88 4.38 15.47
N PHE A 69 4.10 4.99 14.31
CA PHE A 69 4.54 4.32 13.08
C PHE A 69 5.99 4.61 12.71
N MET A 70 6.57 5.68 13.23
CA MET A 70 7.97 6.05 13.01
C MET A 70 8.91 5.46 14.08
N ASP A 71 8.49 4.36 14.74
CA ASP A 71 9.38 3.60 15.60
C ASP A 71 10.39 2.79 14.77
N LYS A 72 11.47 2.36 15.41
CA LYS A 72 12.52 1.57 14.74
C LYS A 72 11.98 0.29 14.11
N ARG A 73 10.99 -0.36 14.75
CA ARG A 73 10.45 -1.65 14.30
C ARG A 73 9.70 -1.55 12.97
N HIS A 74 8.86 -0.53 12.82
CA HIS A 74 8.11 -0.28 11.59
C HIS A 74 9.04 0.25 10.50
N MET A 75 9.99 1.12 10.86
CA MET A 75 10.98 1.62 9.93
C MET A 75 11.87 0.50 9.37
N ASP A 76 12.34 -0.42 10.20
CA ASP A 76 13.12 -1.59 9.76
C ASP A 76 12.33 -2.46 8.76
N GLN A 77 11.03 -2.66 8.98
CA GLN A 77 10.17 -3.41 8.05
C GLN A 77 10.02 -2.70 6.70
N VAL A 78 9.98 -1.37 6.69
CA VAL A 78 9.94 -0.59 5.46
C VAL A 78 11.29 -0.64 4.76
N LEU A 79 12.40 -0.50 5.50
CA LEU A 79 13.76 -0.56 4.96
C LEU A 79 14.01 -1.89 4.26
N GLN A 80 13.59 -3.02 4.84
CA GLN A 80 13.67 -4.34 4.19
C GLN A 80 12.92 -4.44 2.86
N LYS A 81 11.84 -3.68 2.68
CA LYS A 81 11.04 -3.61 1.45
C LYS A 81 11.48 -2.50 0.49
N THR A 82 12.56 -1.81 0.83
CA THR A 82 13.11 -0.72 0.01
C THR A 82 14.58 -0.98 -0.27
N SER A 83 15.16 -0.24 -1.21
CA SER A 83 16.58 -0.35 -1.54
C SER A 83 17.48 0.47 -0.59
N TYR A 84 16.94 1.03 0.48
CA TYR A 84 17.65 1.92 1.41
C TYR A 84 18.17 1.16 2.63
N LYS A 85 19.38 1.50 3.08
CA LYS A 85 20.06 0.82 4.19
C LYS A 85 19.80 1.45 5.55
N THR A 86 19.51 2.76 5.58
CA THR A 86 19.31 3.53 6.81
C THR A 86 18.06 4.38 6.72
N GLU A 87 17.45 4.69 7.86
CA GLU A 87 16.30 5.59 7.95
C GLU A 87 16.62 6.97 7.36
N ASP A 88 17.80 7.53 7.67
CA ASP A 88 18.25 8.80 7.10
C ASP A 88 18.34 8.74 5.58
N SER A 89 18.80 7.62 5.00
CA SER A 89 18.85 7.49 3.54
C SER A 89 17.45 7.44 2.91
N LEU A 90 16.48 6.87 3.62
CA LEU A 90 15.08 6.88 3.22
C LEU A 90 14.47 8.29 3.34
N PHE A 91 14.68 8.98 4.46
CA PHE A 91 14.20 10.35 4.64
C PHE A 91 14.84 11.32 3.63
N ALA A 92 16.14 11.21 3.39
CA ALA A 92 16.81 11.99 2.35
C ALA A 92 16.21 11.74 0.97
N ALA A 93 15.86 10.49 0.64
CA ALA A 93 15.21 10.15 -0.62
C ALA A 93 13.80 10.74 -0.74
N ILE A 94 13.05 10.82 0.37
CA ILE A 94 11.75 11.49 0.42
C ILE A 94 11.90 12.99 0.24
N GLY A 95 12.79 13.65 0.99
CA GLY A 95 13.00 15.09 0.94
C GLY A 95 13.52 15.59 -0.41
N PHE A 96 14.26 14.74 -1.12
CA PHE A 96 14.70 15.01 -2.49
C PHE A 96 13.66 14.66 -3.56
N GLY A 97 12.64 13.87 -3.24
CA GLY A 97 11.57 13.47 -4.16
C GLY A 97 11.91 12.25 -5.04
N GLU A 98 12.89 11.43 -4.66
CA GLU A 98 13.12 10.12 -5.30
C GLU A 98 11.99 9.13 -4.94
N ILE A 99 11.42 9.27 -3.75
CA ILE A 99 10.25 8.53 -3.28
C ILE A 99 9.23 9.52 -2.72
N GLY A 100 7.95 9.31 -3.04
CA GLY A 100 6.87 10.08 -2.45
C GLY A 100 6.63 9.72 -0.98
N ALA A 101 6.40 10.73 -0.14
CA ALA A 101 6.06 10.53 1.27
C ALA A 101 4.81 9.64 1.45
N ILE A 102 3.80 9.81 0.59
CA ILE A 102 2.57 8.99 0.54
C ILE A 102 2.89 7.51 0.38
N THR A 103 3.85 7.15 -0.47
CA THR A 103 4.24 5.76 -0.72
C THR A 103 4.82 5.11 0.53
N VAL A 104 5.60 5.87 1.31
CA VAL A 104 6.19 5.38 2.57
C VAL A 104 5.12 5.33 3.66
N PHE A 105 4.27 6.35 3.76
CA PHE A 105 3.12 6.38 4.66
C PHE A 105 2.22 5.15 4.47
N ASN A 106 1.80 4.84 3.24
CA ASN A 106 0.97 3.68 2.96
C ASN A 106 1.63 2.36 3.38
N ARG A 107 2.95 2.23 3.21
CA ARG A 107 3.68 1.03 3.64
C ARG A 107 3.73 0.89 5.16
N LEU A 108 3.80 2.01 5.88
CA LEU A 108 3.82 2.03 7.35
C LEU A 108 2.44 1.71 7.94
N THR A 109 1.35 2.19 7.31
CA THR A 109 -0.03 2.01 7.79
C THR A 109 -0.72 0.76 7.25
N GLU A 110 -0.14 0.06 6.27
CA GLU A 110 -0.71 -1.12 5.59
C GLU A 110 -1.27 -2.18 6.56
N LYS A 111 -0.51 -2.53 7.60
CA LYS A 111 -0.92 -3.58 8.55
C LYS A 111 -2.17 -3.18 9.34
N GLU A 112 -2.19 -1.95 9.83
CA GLU A 112 -3.26 -1.45 10.67
C GLU A 112 -4.52 -1.23 9.83
N ARG A 113 -4.39 -0.64 8.64
CA ARG A 113 -5.50 -0.51 7.68
C ARG A 113 -6.12 -1.87 7.34
N ARG A 114 -5.29 -2.88 7.11
CA ARG A 114 -5.76 -4.24 6.82
C ARG A 114 -6.39 -4.94 8.04
N GLU A 115 -5.99 -4.57 9.25
CA GLU A 115 -6.63 -5.05 10.48
C GLU A 115 -7.99 -4.38 10.69
N GLU A 116 -8.08 -3.06 10.47
CA GLU A 116 -9.33 -2.31 10.52
C GLU A 116 -10.34 -2.79 9.48
N GLU A 117 -9.90 -3.03 8.23
CA GLU A 117 -10.76 -3.59 7.18
C GLU A 117 -11.27 -4.99 7.56
N ARG A 118 -10.41 -5.84 8.11
CA ARG A 118 -10.83 -7.17 8.59
C ARG A 118 -11.79 -7.09 9.77
N ALA A 119 -11.59 -6.15 10.69
CA ALA A 119 -12.48 -5.93 11.81
C ALA A 119 -13.86 -5.44 11.34
N LYS A 120 -13.89 -4.50 10.39
CA LYS A 120 -15.13 -4.01 9.76
C LYS A 120 -15.86 -5.12 9.02
N ALA A 121 -15.17 -5.90 8.19
CA ALA A 121 -15.77 -7.03 7.48
C ALA A 121 -16.32 -8.09 8.45
N LYS A 122 -15.64 -8.34 9.57
CA LYS A 122 -16.14 -9.24 10.61
C LYS A 122 -17.38 -8.68 11.31
N ALA A 123 -17.39 -7.39 11.63
CA ALA A 123 -18.54 -6.73 12.24
C ALA A 123 -19.75 -6.73 11.31
N GLU A 124 -19.55 -6.45 10.02
CA GLU A 124 -20.60 -6.50 8.99
C GLU A 124 -21.14 -7.93 8.81
N ALA A 125 -20.27 -8.95 8.79
CA ALA A 125 -20.70 -10.33 8.75
C ALA A 125 -21.48 -10.73 10.01
N GLU A 126 -21.06 -10.27 11.20
CA GLU A 126 -21.77 -10.52 12.45
C GLU A 126 -23.11 -9.77 12.51
N GLU A 127 -23.20 -8.57 11.96
CA GLU A 127 -24.44 -7.80 11.83
C GLU A 127 -25.39 -8.43 10.80
N LEU A 128 -24.90 -8.97 9.69
CA LEU A 128 -25.72 -9.75 8.76
C LEU A 128 -26.26 -11.03 9.41
N VAL A 129 -25.48 -11.66 10.28
CA VAL A 129 -25.92 -12.85 11.04
C VAL A 129 -26.90 -12.48 12.16
N LYS A 130 -26.77 -11.30 12.80
CA LYS A 130 -27.65 -10.84 13.90
C LYS A 130 -28.90 -10.07 13.44
N GLY A 131 -28.77 -9.21 12.43
CA GLY A 131 -29.86 -8.54 11.72
C GLY A 131 -30.66 -9.50 10.85
N GLY A 132 -30.11 -10.69 10.63
CA GLY A 132 -30.88 -11.89 10.38
C GLY A 132 -31.62 -12.38 11.63
N GLU A 133 -32.64 -11.64 12.07
CA GLU A 133 -33.93 -12.31 11.98
C GLU A 133 -34.06 -12.65 10.49
N VAL A 134 -33.50 -13.79 10.08
CA VAL A 134 -34.15 -14.56 9.04
C VAL A 134 -35.52 -14.69 9.67
N LYS A 135 -36.46 -13.85 9.22
CA LYS A 135 -37.83 -14.24 9.18
C LYS A 135 -37.71 -15.59 8.50
N VAL A 136 -37.71 -16.63 9.32
CA VAL A 136 -38.43 -17.81 8.99
C VAL A 136 -39.88 -17.32 8.96
N GLU A 137 -40.22 -16.43 7.99
CA GLU A 137 -41.34 -16.69 7.14
C GLU A 137 -41.25 -18.17 6.94
N ASN A 138 -42.29 -18.88 7.34
CA ASN A 138 -42.45 -20.31 7.12
C ASN A 138 -42.28 -20.56 5.61
N LYS A 139 -41.06 -20.43 5.11
CA LYS A 139 -40.61 -20.69 3.77
C LYS A 139 -40.46 -22.17 3.86
N GLU A 140 -41.62 -22.78 3.63
CA GLU A 140 -41.95 -24.18 3.69
C GLU A 140 -40.65 -24.95 3.72
N THR A 141 -40.20 -25.35 4.93
CA THR A 141 -38.97 -26.12 5.13
C THR A 141 -38.97 -27.22 4.10
N LEU A 142 -38.25 -27.08 2.97
CA LEU A 142 -38.49 -27.79 1.70
C LEU A 142 -39.21 -29.09 1.98
N LYS A 143 -40.54 -29.02 2.07
CA LYS A 143 -41.32 -30.20 2.40
C LYS A 143 -41.21 -30.89 1.06
N VAL A 144 -40.43 -31.95 1.01
CA VAL A 144 -40.30 -32.80 -0.17
C VAL A 144 -41.70 -33.33 -0.44
N LYS A 145 -42.52 -32.52 -1.09
CA LYS A 145 -43.77 -32.88 -1.73
C LYS A 145 -43.29 -33.27 -3.11
N HIS A 146 -43.37 -34.56 -3.40
CA HIS A 146 -43.05 -35.10 -4.72
C HIS A 146 -43.80 -34.28 -5.78
N GLU A 147 -43.22 -33.95 -6.94
CA GLU A 147 -43.01 -34.93 -8.02
C GLU A 147 -41.65 -34.84 -8.77
N GLY A 148 -40.64 -34.11 -8.29
CA GLY A 148 -39.37 -34.00 -9.07
C GLY A 148 -38.05 -33.75 -8.37
N GLY A 149 -37.98 -33.68 -7.03
CA GLY A 149 -36.74 -33.30 -6.33
C GLY A 149 -35.81 -34.46 -5.93
N VAL A 150 -36.37 -35.62 -5.56
CA VAL A 150 -35.62 -36.79 -5.10
C VAL A 150 -36.27 -38.02 -5.72
N VAL A 151 -35.55 -38.70 -6.61
CA VAL A 151 -35.99 -39.93 -7.28
C VAL A 151 -35.26 -41.11 -6.64
N ILE A 152 -36.00 -42.06 -6.09
CA ILE A 152 -35.47 -43.31 -5.54
C ILE A 152 -35.65 -44.39 -6.60
N GLU A 153 -34.56 -45.09 -6.95
CA GLU A 153 -34.62 -46.17 -7.93
C GLU A 153 -35.62 -47.26 -7.49
N GLY A 154 -36.63 -47.52 -8.32
CA GLY A 154 -37.60 -48.59 -8.12
C GLY A 154 -38.79 -48.29 -7.21
N ALA A 155 -38.91 -47.08 -6.63
CA ALA A 155 -40.06 -46.72 -5.79
C ALA A 155 -40.50 -45.26 -5.98
N SER A 156 -41.81 -45.04 -6.17
CA SER A 156 -42.43 -43.71 -6.30
C SER A 156 -43.41 -43.43 -5.15
N GLY A 157 -43.57 -42.14 -4.80
CA GLY A 157 -44.54 -41.70 -3.79
C GLY A 157 -44.14 -41.88 -2.31
N LEU A 158 -42.87 -42.18 -2.01
CA LEU A 158 -42.39 -42.34 -0.63
C LEU A 158 -42.19 -40.99 0.06
N LEU A 159 -42.46 -40.95 1.38
CA LEU A 159 -42.15 -39.80 2.23
C LEU A 159 -40.64 -39.77 2.53
N VAL A 160 -39.94 -38.73 2.08
CA VAL A 160 -38.48 -38.60 2.23
C VAL A 160 -38.11 -37.35 3.06
N ARG A 161 -37.02 -37.43 3.82
CA ARG A 161 -36.42 -36.29 4.55
C ARG A 161 -34.90 -36.30 4.38
N ILE A 162 -34.32 -35.13 4.12
CA ILE A 162 -32.86 -34.94 4.07
C ILE A 162 -32.27 -35.05 5.48
N ALA A 163 -31.19 -35.85 5.62
CA ALA A 163 -30.47 -36.00 6.86
C ALA A 163 -29.68 -34.73 7.21
N LYS A 164 -29.57 -34.38 8.50
CA LYS A 164 -28.87 -33.17 8.95
C LYS A 164 -27.33 -33.33 9.03
N CYS A 165 -26.82 -34.53 8.84
CA CYS A 165 -25.38 -34.81 8.92
C CYS A 165 -24.61 -34.32 7.69
N CYS A 166 -25.25 -34.33 6.52
CA CYS A 166 -24.69 -33.88 5.24
C CYS A 166 -25.82 -33.23 4.44
N ASN A 167 -25.59 -32.06 3.84
CA ASN A 167 -26.56 -31.41 2.96
C ASN A 167 -26.26 -31.81 1.50
N PRO A 168 -26.97 -32.80 0.91
CA PRO A 168 -26.78 -33.19 -0.46
C PRO A 168 -27.23 -32.05 -1.38
N VAL A 169 -26.27 -31.43 -2.06
CA VAL A 169 -26.51 -30.42 -3.10
C VAL A 169 -26.29 -31.07 -4.48
N PRO A 170 -27.09 -30.72 -5.50
CA PRO A 170 -26.79 -31.14 -6.88
C PRO A 170 -25.41 -30.61 -7.27
N GLY A 171 -24.50 -31.52 -7.62
CA GLY A 171 -23.19 -31.19 -8.18
C GLY A 171 -23.27 -30.89 -9.66
#